data_AF-A0A7Y3XF19-F1
#
_entry.id   AF-A0A7Y3XF19-F1
#
_cell.length_a   1.000
_cell.length_b   1.000
_cell.length_c   1.000
_cell.angle_alpha   90.00
_cell.angle_beta   90.00
_cell.angle_gamma   90.00
#
_symmetry.space_group_name_H-M   'P 1'
#
loop_
_entity.id
_entity.type
_entity.pdbx_description
1 polymer ?
#
loop_
_entity_poly.entity_id
_entity_poly.type
_entity_poly.pdbx_seq_one_letter_code
_entity_poly.pdbx_strand_id
1 'polypeptide(L)'
;MKSVTVLMLVTLAAAAAPSAFAQRYGQPQTRETARSESQATVLAWYRFDPSTFSSKSSGMLPLMMRLAESQGLIKPQFQPIFDGLLAGGVMGAVPHSVTLLDLGVEPDDDRPGTYRLTTLQLVLVLETQKDHRSLLDSLRAILAHYEGADNTREPELFNASDGTRCARLQADGWPDWQAVEWASMSRQRKGFVVGIGLGSIDQWLMTQPMNSGGPAAARQHRTLAKAPPAPDICEQMGLHSEASGNRQPFLETWVNLDGLRLQVPEVMAHGLWRRMLVTWQLDNARDWMLHAARDGAYLTTDVTWRRRSDSVDEIMRRPVALAGWPRDLDLPKPPGDFVAVFPVDLEGMFDRVLSVYRATMSDERAVAFDRSIARYRARHRRVLGDLWQSAKPWLVISNYPAPPVAVPGAATLYFELAEDVKPTLVHSRVQSLLRPYMKAGSVGQQGRSNGDADTQAESDPPDQLGQVIVRYDKGQELYWLQVEASGMLRVPSWGWSNDGRHLIAGWAPVVVTTNREWLEGAGQ
;
A
#
# COMPACT_ATOMS: atom_id res chain seq x y z
N MET A 1 0.42 6.24 -2.16
CA MET A 1 1.38 5.16 -2.48
C MET A 1 2.51 5.02 -1.47
N LYS A 2 3.25 6.09 -1.08
CA LYS A 2 4.40 6.01 -0.14
C LYS A 2 4.11 5.29 1.19
N SER A 3 2.92 5.45 1.76
CA SER A 3 2.58 4.85 3.07
C SER A 3 1.91 3.48 2.98
N VAL A 4 1.25 3.09 1.88
CA VAL A 4 0.46 1.84 1.84
C VAL A 4 1.35 0.59 1.75
N THR A 5 2.53 0.69 1.13
CA THR A 5 3.46 -0.44 1.01
C THR A 5 4.39 -0.59 2.21
N VAL A 6 4.84 0.52 2.81
CA VAL A 6 5.51 0.51 4.12
C VAL A 6 4.53 0.10 5.21
N LEU A 7 3.27 0.55 5.15
CA LEU A 7 2.19 0.02 5.98
C LEU A 7 1.95 -1.46 5.64
N MET A 8 2.03 -1.96 4.40
CA MET A 8 1.96 -3.43 4.19
C MET A 8 3.12 -4.20 4.83
N LEU A 9 4.37 -3.70 4.78
CA LEU A 9 5.55 -4.34 5.39
C LEU A 9 5.62 -4.18 6.92
N VAL A 10 5.12 -3.06 7.44
CA VAL A 10 5.01 -2.77 8.88
C VAL A 10 3.74 -3.37 9.46
N THR A 11 2.64 -3.45 8.73
CA THR A 11 1.43 -4.26 9.06
C THR A 11 1.73 -5.73 8.87
N LEU A 12 2.67 -6.14 8.02
CA LEU A 12 3.23 -7.49 8.00
C LEU A 12 3.95 -7.84 9.31
N ALA A 13 4.70 -6.88 9.88
CA ALA A 13 5.33 -7.03 11.19
C ALA A 13 4.34 -6.84 12.37
N ALA A 14 3.38 -5.93 12.24
CA ALA A 14 2.44 -5.53 13.29
C ALA A 14 1.16 -6.40 13.34
N ALA A 15 0.74 -7.01 12.24
CA ALA A 15 -0.36 -7.99 12.24
C ALA A 15 0.07 -9.35 12.82
N ALA A 16 1.38 -9.58 12.97
CA ALA A 16 1.96 -10.70 13.73
C ALA A 16 2.28 -10.33 15.19
N ALA A 17 2.02 -9.08 15.60
CA ALA A 17 2.27 -8.58 16.95
C ALA A 17 0.96 -8.11 17.59
N PRO A 18 0.31 -8.96 18.39
CA PRO A 18 -0.70 -8.45 19.29
C PRO A 18 -0.02 -7.75 20.45
N SER A 19 -0.41 -6.52 20.71
CA SER A 19 -0.16 -5.86 21.98
C SER A 19 -0.88 -6.62 23.11
N ALA A 20 -0.13 -7.31 23.97
CA ALA A 20 -0.45 -7.50 25.38
C ALA A 20 0.77 -8.05 26.14
N PHE A 21 1.18 -7.29 27.16
CA PHE A 21 2.16 -7.66 28.18
C PHE A 21 1.52 -8.62 29.21
N ALA A 22 2.29 -9.64 29.64
CA ALA A 22 2.37 -10.25 30.99
C ALA A 22 2.29 -11.80 31.06
N GLN A 23 3.46 -12.40 31.33
CA GLN A 23 3.79 -13.56 32.19
C GLN A 23 2.96 -14.87 32.15
N ARG A 24 3.64 -15.97 31.76
CA ARG A 24 4.21 -17.07 32.60
C ARG A 24 3.96 -18.50 32.05
N TYR A 25 5.07 -19.25 32.02
CA TYR A 25 5.28 -20.72 32.01
C TYR A 25 5.20 -21.53 30.69
N GLY A 26 6.28 -22.29 30.47
CA GLY A 26 6.34 -23.49 29.63
C GLY A 26 7.54 -23.51 28.69
N GLN A 27 8.57 -24.30 28.96
CA GLN A 27 9.71 -24.47 28.05
C GLN A 27 9.25 -25.14 26.73
N PRO A 28 9.53 -24.56 25.55
CA PRO A 28 9.38 -25.27 24.29
C PRO A 28 10.55 -26.24 24.10
N GLN A 29 10.24 -27.47 23.70
CA GLN A 29 11.23 -28.47 23.31
C GLN A 29 12.06 -27.97 22.11
N THR A 30 13.36 -28.26 22.16
CA THR A 30 14.42 -27.82 21.26
C THR A 30 14.18 -28.25 19.81
N ARG A 31 13.68 -27.32 18.98
CA ARG A 31 13.69 -27.36 17.51
C ARG A 31 15.01 -26.80 16.93
N GLU A 32 16.09 -26.82 17.71
CA GLU A 32 17.36 -26.15 17.41
C GLU A 32 18.23 -26.88 16.37
N THR A 33 17.99 -28.16 16.09
CA THR A 33 18.93 -29.00 15.32
C THR A 33 18.72 -29.05 13.81
N ALA A 34 17.68 -28.42 13.25
CA ALA A 34 17.43 -28.41 11.80
C ALA A 34 17.75 -27.09 11.09
N ARG A 35 18.21 -26.05 11.80
CA ARG A 35 18.59 -24.75 11.21
C ARG A 35 20.06 -24.66 10.78
N SER A 36 20.83 -25.75 10.79
CA SER A 36 22.24 -25.71 10.37
C SER A 36 22.36 -25.37 8.89
N GLU A 37 23.02 -24.26 8.59
CA GLU A 37 23.48 -23.83 7.25
C GLU A 37 22.41 -23.56 6.21
N SER A 38 21.21 -23.15 6.63
CA SER A 38 20.33 -22.40 5.73
C SER A 38 21.04 -21.11 5.33
N GLN A 39 21.66 -21.08 4.14
CA GLN A 39 22.22 -19.86 3.55
C GLN A 39 21.23 -18.72 3.76
N ALA A 40 21.68 -17.66 4.40
CA ALA A 40 20.84 -16.52 4.73
C ALA A 40 20.15 -16.03 3.45
N THR A 41 18.84 -16.26 3.38
CA THR A 41 18.05 -16.05 2.17
C THR A 41 17.16 -14.85 2.38
N VAL A 42 17.26 -13.86 1.49
CA VAL A 42 16.34 -12.72 1.50
C VAL A 42 14.93 -13.22 1.17
N LEU A 43 13.97 -12.92 2.03
CA LEU A 43 12.56 -13.29 1.88
C LEU A 43 11.75 -12.24 1.13
N ALA A 44 12.04 -10.97 1.39
CA ALA A 44 11.39 -9.88 0.68
C ALA A 44 12.35 -8.69 0.60
N TRP A 45 12.18 -7.90 -0.46
CA TRP A 45 12.97 -6.71 -0.70
C TRP A 45 12.10 -5.62 -1.29
N TYR A 46 12.20 -4.42 -0.75
CA TYR A 46 11.47 -3.24 -1.20
C TYR A 46 12.47 -2.12 -1.42
N ARG A 47 12.36 -1.37 -2.50
CA ARG A 47 13.13 -0.16 -2.77
C ARG A 47 12.19 0.95 -3.21
N PHE A 48 12.40 2.14 -2.67
CA PHE A 48 11.71 3.34 -3.11
C PHE A 48 12.68 4.49 -3.27
N ASP A 49 12.64 5.16 -4.43
CA ASP A 49 13.44 6.32 -4.74
C ASP A 49 12.52 7.54 -4.92
N PRO A 50 12.40 8.41 -3.90
CA PRO A 50 11.60 9.62 -4.02
C PRO A 50 12.22 10.67 -4.92
N SER A 51 13.49 10.57 -5.31
CA SER A 51 14.19 11.61 -6.08
C SER A 51 13.63 11.78 -7.49
N THR A 52 12.94 10.75 -8.00
CA THR A 52 12.18 10.80 -9.25
C THR A 52 10.96 11.72 -9.16
N PHE A 53 10.54 12.14 -7.97
CA PHE A 53 9.44 13.06 -7.74
C PHE A 53 9.99 14.40 -7.25
N SER A 54 9.68 15.49 -7.96
CA SER A 54 10.13 16.83 -7.59
C SER A 54 9.43 17.30 -6.32
N SER A 55 10.03 17.14 -5.15
CA SER A 55 9.52 17.81 -3.94
C SER A 55 10.61 18.64 -3.28
N LYS A 56 10.58 19.95 -3.53
CA LYS A 56 11.36 20.96 -2.79
C LYS A 56 10.96 21.08 -1.31
N SER A 57 9.92 20.37 -0.85
CA SER A 57 9.25 20.57 0.45
C SER A 57 9.52 19.49 1.51
N SER A 58 10.25 18.42 1.23
CA SER A 58 10.35 17.26 2.13
C SER A 58 11.17 17.47 3.41
N GLY A 59 11.99 18.53 3.49
CA GLY A 59 12.91 18.73 4.62
C GLY A 59 12.30 19.35 5.89
N MET A 60 11.21 20.11 5.79
CA MET A 60 10.71 20.93 6.91
C MET A 60 9.83 20.13 7.88
N LEU A 61 9.08 19.13 7.40
CA LEU A 61 8.13 18.38 8.21
C LEU A 61 8.81 17.59 9.36
N PRO A 62 9.88 16.79 9.13
CA PRO A 62 10.56 16.09 10.22
C PRO A 62 11.16 17.03 11.28
N LEU A 63 11.57 18.24 10.90
CA LEU A 63 12.07 19.24 11.83
C LEU A 63 10.94 19.79 12.71
N MET A 64 9.82 20.21 12.10
CA MET A 64 8.65 20.73 12.82
C MET A 64 8.06 19.70 13.77
N MET A 65 8.05 18.43 13.36
CA MET A 65 7.61 17.33 14.19
C MET A 65 8.49 17.20 15.44
N ARG A 66 9.81 17.04 15.28
CA ARG A 66 10.74 16.94 16.43
C ARG A 66 10.63 18.13 17.39
N LEU A 67 10.37 19.33 16.86
CA LEU A 67 10.09 20.50 17.70
C LEU A 67 8.78 20.33 18.48
N ALA A 68 7.70 19.86 17.87
CA ALA A 68 6.44 19.61 18.57
C ALA A 68 6.57 18.57 19.69
N GLU A 69 7.33 17.50 19.45
CA GLU A 69 7.63 16.47 20.44
C GLU A 69 8.49 17.01 21.60
N SER A 70 9.60 17.70 21.30
CA SER A 70 10.46 18.25 22.35
C SER A 70 9.79 19.33 23.21
N GLN A 71 8.71 19.95 22.72
CA GLN A 71 7.87 20.88 23.47
C GLN A 71 6.71 20.19 24.21
N GLY A 72 6.60 18.86 24.16
CA GLY A 72 5.52 18.12 24.82
C GLY A 72 4.12 18.39 24.23
N LEU A 73 4.04 18.83 22.97
CA LEU A 73 2.75 19.16 22.33
C LEU A 73 1.98 17.91 21.87
N ILE A 74 2.66 16.76 21.80
CA ILE A 74 2.07 15.49 21.39
C ILE A 74 1.58 14.74 22.62
N LYS A 75 0.28 14.44 22.67
CA LYS A 75 -0.28 13.64 23.76
C LYS A 75 0.15 12.17 23.60
N PRO A 76 0.38 11.42 24.70
CA PRO A 76 0.87 10.05 24.65
C PRO A 76 0.09 9.11 23.71
N GLN A 77 -1.23 9.24 23.64
CA GLN A 77 -2.07 8.41 22.77
C GLN A 77 -1.85 8.64 21.27
N PHE A 78 -1.27 9.78 20.88
CA PHE A 78 -0.97 10.12 19.49
C PHE A 78 0.50 9.87 19.14
N GLN A 79 1.32 9.46 20.11
CA GLN A 79 2.75 9.27 19.90
C GLN A 79 3.05 8.22 18.81
N PRO A 80 2.38 7.05 18.74
CA PRO A 80 2.65 6.10 17.65
C PRO A 80 2.33 6.66 16.25
N ILE A 81 1.29 7.49 16.14
CA ILE A 81 0.93 8.17 14.89
C ILE A 81 2.01 9.19 14.53
N PHE A 82 2.47 9.94 15.52
CA PHE A 82 3.53 10.92 15.37
C PHE A 82 4.86 10.27 14.98
N ASP A 83 5.28 9.19 15.64
CA ASP A 83 6.48 8.42 15.29
C ASP A 83 6.41 7.91 13.85
N GLY A 84 5.25 7.36 13.46
CA GLY A 84 5.00 6.88 12.10
C GLY A 84 5.08 8.00 11.05
N LEU A 85 4.56 9.19 11.38
CA LEU A 85 4.67 10.37 10.53
C LEU A 85 6.13 10.87 10.43
N LEU A 86 6.90 10.83 11.52
CA LEU A 86 8.30 11.25 11.57
C LEU A 86 9.15 10.30 10.72
N ALA A 87 9.01 8.99 10.95
CA ALA A 87 9.65 7.95 10.16
C ALA A 87 9.28 8.07 8.67
N GLY A 88 7.99 8.24 8.38
CA GLY A 88 7.49 8.42 7.01
C GLY A 88 8.04 9.69 6.34
N GLY A 89 8.20 10.77 7.08
CA GLY A 89 8.83 12.01 6.60
C GLY A 89 10.31 11.83 6.26
N VAL A 90 11.06 11.14 7.13
CA VAL A 90 12.47 10.82 6.91
C VAL A 90 12.64 9.89 5.71
N MET A 91 11.94 8.75 5.68
CA MET A 91 12.00 7.79 4.59
C MET A 91 11.50 8.40 3.27
N GLY A 92 10.46 9.23 3.32
CA GLY A 92 9.88 9.86 2.14
C GLY A 92 10.77 10.90 1.46
N ALA A 93 11.85 11.34 2.13
CA ALA A 93 12.79 12.36 1.68
C ALA A 93 14.07 11.81 1.03
N VAL A 94 14.40 10.53 1.23
CA VAL A 94 15.62 9.90 0.71
C VAL A 94 15.33 8.56 0.04
N PRO A 95 16.13 8.14 -0.96
CA PRO A 95 16.02 6.78 -1.48
C PRO A 95 16.27 5.79 -0.34
N HIS A 96 15.47 4.74 -0.29
CA HIS A 96 15.56 3.75 0.76
C HIS A 96 15.20 2.36 0.27
N SER A 97 15.66 1.36 1.02
CA SER A 97 15.25 -0.02 0.81
C SER A 97 14.98 -0.73 2.14
N VAL A 98 14.07 -1.70 2.11
CA VAL A 98 13.72 -2.56 3.24
C VAL A 98 13.95 -4.00 2.80
N THR A 99 14.66 -4.78 3.62
CA THR A 99 15.00 -6.18 3.33
C THR A 99 14.51 -7.04 4.49
N LEU A 100 13.65 -8.02 4.22
CA LEU A 100 13.25 -9.05 5.17
C LEU A 100 14.16 -10.27 4.98
N LEU A 101 14.87 -10.66 6.04
CA LEU A 101 15.88 -11.72 6.04
C LEU A 101 15.39 -12.98 6.76
N ASP A 102 14.62 -12.80 7.83
CA ASP A 102 14.05 -13.89 8.62
C ASP A 102 12.67 -13.50 9.13
N LEU A 103 11.78 -14.47 9.16
CA LEU A 103 10.42 -14.38 9.67
C LEU A 103 10.01 -15.74 10.23
N GLY A 104 10.01 -15.87 11.55
CA GLY A 104 9.52 -17.04 12.26
C GLY A 104 8.23 -16.71 12.98
N VAL A 105 7.25 -17.60 12.86
CA VAL A 105 5.99 -17.50 13.61
C VAL A 105 5.62 -18.85 14.20
N GLU A 106 4.87 -18.83 15.28
CA GLU A 106 4.26 -20.01 15.87
C GLU A 106 2.78 -19.75 16.16
N PRO A 107 1.92 -20.77 16.25
CA PRO A 107 0.56 -20.59 16.72
C PRO A 107 0.53 -19.90 18.09
N ASP A 108 -0.37 -18.94 18.27
CA ASP A 108 -0.56 -18.28 19.56
C ASP A 108 -1.54 -19.11 20.42
N ASP A 109 -1.00 -19.77 21.44
CA ASP A 109 -1.78 -20.64 22.34
C ASP A 109 -2.90 -19.86 23.06
N ASP A 110 -2.70 -18.57 23.33
CA ASP A 110 -3.67 -17.72 24.02
C ASP A 110 -4.80 -17.25 23.10
N ARG A 111 -4.57 -17.29 21.78
CA ARG A 111 -5.50 -16.80 20.76
C ARG A 111 -5.58 -17.76 19.58
N PRO A 112 -6.47 -18.78 19.68
CA PRO A 112 -6.68 -19.75 18.61
C PRO A 112 -6.90 -19.08 17.25
N GLY A 113 -6.18 -19.57 16.24
CA GLY A 113 -6.24 -19.04 14.87
C GLY A 113 -5.37 -17.81 14.62
N THR A 114 -4.59 -17.37 15.60
CA THR A 114 -3.58 -16.33 15.43
C THR A 114 -2.17 -16.90 15.57
N TYR A 115 -1.18 -16.13 15.14
CA TYR A 115 0.23 -16.51 15.19
C TYR A 115 1.02 -15.45 15.93
N ARG A 116 1.95 -15.89 16.78
CA ARG A 116 2.92 -15.06 17.47
C ARG A 116 4.24 -15.04 16.70
N LEU A 117 4.83 -13.86 16.59
CA LEU A 117 6.18 -13.69 16.02
C LEU A 117 7.24 -14.26 16.97
N THR A 118 8.07 -15.17 16.47
CA THR A 118 9.17 -15.80 17.21
C THR A 118 10.53 -15.31 16.76
N THR A 119 10.68 -15.07 15.46
CA THR A 119 11.88 -14.43 14.89
C THR A 119 11.49 -13.40 13.85
N LEU A 120 12.26 -12.32 13.78
CA LEU A 120 12.16 -11.30 12.75
C LEU A 120 13.56 -10.73 12.56
N GLN A 121 14.00 -10.67 11.32
CA GLN A 121 15.14 -9.85 10.95
C GLN A 121 14.82 -9.02 9.72
N LEU A 122 14.87 -7.71 9.90
CA LEU A 122 14.52 -6.74 8.87
C LEU A 122 15.55 -5.62 8.85
N VAL A 123 15.97 -5.17 7.68
CA VAL A 123 16.94 -4.09 7.53
C VAL A 123 16.41 -2.99 6.63
N LEU A 124 16.35 -1.77 7.16
CA LEU A 124 16.09 -0.52 6.47
C LEU A 124 17.43 0.15 6.13
N VAL A 125 17.62 0.49 4.86
CA VAL A 125 18.76 1.26 4.37
C VAL A 125 18.26 2.59 3.86
N LEU A 126 18.77 3.69 4.41
CA LEU A 126 18.53 5.06 3.94
C LEU A 126 19.75 5.53 3.14
N GLU A 127 19.61 5.72 1.83
CA GLU A 127 20.69 6.17 0.94
C GLU A 127 20.87 7.69 1.07
N THR A 128 21.86 8.09 1.88
CA THR A 128 22.18 9.50 2.13
C THR A 128 23.68 9.73 2.00
N GLN A 129 24.04 10.92 1.48
CA GLN A 129 25.43 11.38 1.38
C GLN A 129 25.81 12.34 2.51
N LYS A 130 24.85 12.70 3.37
CA LYS A 130 25.00 13.70 4.41
C LYS A 130 25.37 13.05 5.74
N ASP A 131 25.73 13.91 6.68
CA ASP A 131 25.82 13.59 8.10
C ASP A 131 24.55 12.87 8.62
N HIS A 132 24.75 11.72 9.27
CA HIS A 132 23.68 10.87 9.78
C HIS A 132 23.16 11.29 11.16
N ARG A 133 23.72 12.32 11.80
CA ARG A 133 23.28 12.80 13.12
C ARG A 133 21.78 13.04 13.19
N SER A 134 21.20 13.73 12.20
CA SER A 134 19.76 14.00 12.17
C SER A 134 18.87 12.74 12.07
N LEU A 135 19.37 11.68 11.42
CA LEU A 135 18.69 10.39 11.32
C LEU A 135 18.76 9.64 12.66
N LEU A 136 19.95 9.66 13.27
CA LEU A 136 20.16 9.10 14.60
C LEU A 136 19.30 9.79 15.66
N ASP A 137 19.18 11.11 15.61
CA ASP A 137 18.32 11.86 16.54
C ASP A 137 16.84 11.48 16.36
N SER A 138 16.39 11.27 15.11
CA SER A 138 15.02 10.83 14.83
C SER A 138 14.78 9.39 15.32
N LEU A 139 15.76 8.50 15.13
CA LEU A 139 15.70 7.13 15.64
C LEU A 139 15.65 7.12 17.17
N ARG A 140 16.49 7.91 17.84
CA ARG A 140 16.50 8.04 19.30
C ARG A 140 15.19 8.58 19.86
N ALA A 141 14.60 9.58 19.22
CA ALA A 141 13.30 10.11 19.62
C ALA A 141 12.21 9.01 19.56
N ILE A 142 12.17 8.26 18.46
CA ILE A 142 11.27 7.11 18.31
C ILE A 142 11.53 6.07 19.42
N LEU A 143 12.78 5.65 19.62
CA LEU A 143 13.11 4.58 20.58
C LEU A 143 12.83 4.98 22.03
N ALA A 144 13.07 6.23 22.41
CA ALA A 144 12.81 6.74 23.77
C ALA A 144 11.33 6.59 24.17
N HIS A 145 10.40 6.63 23.21
CA HIS A 145 8.98 6.38 23.47
C HIS A 145 8.72 4.94 23.94
N TYR A 146 9.40 3.95 23.34
CA TYR A 146 9.13 2.52 23.57
C TYR A 146 9.91 1.93 24.75
N GLU A 147 11.03 2.53 25.15
CA GLU A 147 11.78 2.07 26.34
C GLU A 147 11.08 2.42 27.65
N GLY A 148 10.24 3.46 27.66
CA GLY A 148 9.65 4.03 28.86
C GLY A 148 10.57 5.05 29.54
N ALA A 149 9.98 6.03 30.23
CA ALA A 149 10.70 7.21 30.75
C ALA A 149 11.83 6.88 31.75
N ASP A 150 11.75 5.73 32.43
CA ASP A 150 12.70 5.34 33.49
C ASP A 150 13.86 4.46 32.99
N ASN A 151 13.85 4.03 31.72
CA ASN A 151 14.74 3.00 31.17
C ASN A 151 15.64 3.52 30.03
N THR A 152 16.18 4.75 30.13
CA THR A 152 17.15 5.23 29.14
C THR A 152 18.44 4.42 29.23
N ARG A 153 18.55 3.38 28.41
CA ARG A 153 19.75 2.55 28.28
C ARG A 153 20.69 3.15 27.26
N GLU A 154 21.99 3.07 27.54
CA GLU A 154 22.97 3.37 26.51
C GLU A 154 23.01 2.21 25.49
N PRO A 155 23.03 2.50 24.18
CA PRO A 155 23.17 1.48 23.16
C PRO A 155 24.49 0.72 23.30
N GLU A 156 24.44 -0.60 23.20
CA GLU A 156 25.62 -1.46 23.14
C GLU A 156 26.34 -1.25 21.80
N LEU A 157 27.66 -1.07 21.83
CA LEU A 157 28.47 -0.93 20.62
C LEU A 157 29.10 -2.27 20.25
N PHE A 158 28.97 -2.67 18.98
CA PHE A 158 29.58 -3.90 18.46
C PHE A 158 30.16 -3.68 17.07
N ASN A 159 31.03 -4.59 16.61
CA ASN A 159 31.52 -4.60 15.23
C ASN A 159 30.82 -5.74 14.48
N ALA A 160 30.25 -5.43 13.32
CA ALA A 160 29.75 -6.44 12.39
C ALA A 160 30.90 -7.24 11.77
N SER A 161 30.57 -8.34 11.09
CA SER A 161 31.51 -9.26 10.44
C SER A 161 32.44 -8.59 9.43
N ASP A 162 32.01 -7.51 8.78
CA ASP A 162 32.84 -6.73 7.84
C ASP A 162 33.65 -5.61 8.52
N GLY A 163 33.64 -5.55 9.86
CA GLY A 163 34.31 -4.51 10.66
C GLY A 163 33.50 -3.22 10.83
N THR A 164 32.28 -3.13 10.29
CA THR A 164 31.43 -1.96 10.47
C THR A 164 31.04 -1.80 11.94
N ARG A 165 31.33 -0.63 12.53
CA ARG A 165 30.89 -0.30 13.88
C ARG A 165 29.39 -0.02 13.89
N CYS A 166 28.69 -0.80 14.70
CA CYS A 166 27.25 -0.77 14.89
C CYS A 166 26.91 -0.40 16.34
N ALA A 167 25.67 0.01 16.55
CA ALA A 167 25.07 0.14 17.87
C ALA A 167 23.82 -0.73 17.92
N ARG A 168 23.48 -1.22 19.12
CA ARG A 168 22.33 -2.07 19.39
C ARG A 168 21.60 -1.55 20.61
N LEU A 169 20.27 -1.58 20.55
CA LEU A 169 19.39 -1.32 21.68
C LEU A 169 18.42 -2.50 21.84
N GLN A 170 18.36 -3.04 23.05
CA GLN A 170 17.40 -4.07 23.44
C GLN A 170 16.95 -3.76 24.87
N ALA A 171 15.68 -3.35 25.02
CA ALA A 171 15.13 -3.05 26.34
C ALA A 171 14.93 -4.34 27.15
N ASP A 172 14.80 -4.21 28.47
CA ASP A 172 14.60 -5.36 29.34
C ASP A 172 13.29 -6.09 29.02
N GLY A 173 13.38 -7.40 28.85
CA GLY A 173 12.25 -8.25 28.49
C GLY A 173 11.88 -8.22 27.00
N TRP A 174 12.57 -7.44 26.16
CA TRP A 174 12.40 -7.53 24.72
C TRP A 174 12.96 -8.85 24.19
N PRO A 175 12.18 -9.65 23.45
CA PRO A 175 12.72 -10.80 22.73
C PRO A 175 13.72 -10.35 21.67
N ASP A 176 14.61 -11.25 21.25
CA ASP A 176 15.70 -10.93 20.30
C ASP A 176 15.21 -10.29 19.00
N TRP A 177 14.03 -10.66 18.53
CA TRP A 177 13.44 -10.09 17.32
C TRP A 177 13.05 -8.62 17.44
N GLN A 178 12.92 -8.08 18.66
CA GLN A 178 12.64 -6.66 18.94
C GLN A 178 13.90 -5.81 19.08
N ALA A 179 15.10 -6.41 19.14
CA ALA A 179 16.34 -5.65 19.21
C ALA A 179 16.46 -4.71 18.00
N VAL A 180 16.94 -3.49 18.22
CA VAL A 180 17.13 -2.49 17.17
C VAL A 180 18.62 -2.21 17.02
N GLU A 181 19.15 -2.45 15.83
CA GLU A 181 20.55 -2.22 15.49
C GLU A 181 20.64 -1.03 14.52
N TRP A 182 21.72 -0.26 14.55
CA TRP A 182 21.98 0.75 13.52
C TRP A 182 23.46 0.97 13.27
N ALA A 183 23.76 1.41 12.06
CA ALA A 183 25.12 1.69 11.63
C ALA A 183 25.16 2.84 10.63
N SER A 184 26.21 3.64 10.73
CA SER A 184 26.56 4.65 9.74
C SER A 184 27.57 4.06 8.77
N MET A 185 27.13 3.74 7.55
CA MET A 185 28.01 3.11 6.56
C MET A 185 29.02 4.10 5.99
N SER A 186 30.20 3.60 5.60
CA SER A 186 31.28 4.42 5.04
C SER A 186 30.92 5.02 3.68
N ARG A 187 31.76 5.95 3.19
CA ARG A 187 31.56 6.64 1.88
C ARG A 187 31.38 5.70 0.68
N GLN A 188 31.82 4.45 0.76
CA GLN A 188 31.66 3.49 -0.34
C GLN A 188 30.25 2.91 -0.42
N ARG A 189 29.54 2.76 0.71
CA ARG A 189 28.18 2.21 0.78
C ARG A 189 27.08 3.25 1.04
N LYS A 190 27.45 4.52 1.24
CA LYS A 190 26.61 5.74 1.34
C LYS A 190 25.21 5.49 1.91
N GLY A 191 25.12 5.26 3.22
CA GLY A 191 23.81 5.19 3.86
C GLY A 191 23.83 5.03 5.37
N PHE A 192 22.65 5.26 5.96
CA PHE A 192 22.35 4.95 7.34
C PHE A 192 21.49 3.70 7.37
N VAL A 193 21.90 2.70 8.14
CA VAL A 193 21.27 1.37 8.18
C VAL A 193 20.66 1.17 9.55
N VAL A 194 19.42 0.68 9.57
CA VAL A 194 18.69 0.31 10.78
C VAL A 194 18.21 -1.13 10.62
N GLY A 195 18.60 -2.00 11.53
CA GLY A 195 18.17 -3.39 11.63
C GLY A 195 17.15 -3.56 12.76
N ILE A 196 16.18 -4.44 12.56
CA ILE A 196 15.25 -4.98 13.55
C ILE A 196 15.55 -6.46 13.67
N GLY A 197 15.69 -6.95 14.89
CA GLY A 197 16.15 -8.29 15.20
C GLY A 197 17.64 -8.36 15.49
N LEU A 198 18.00 -9.15 16.50
CA LEU A 198 19.37 -9.41 16.89
C LEU A 198 20.18 -9.97 15.72
N GLY A 199 21.31 -9.33 15.41
CA GLY A 199 22.21 -9.72 14.32
C GLY A 199 21.69 -9.41 12.91
N SER A 200 20.60 -8.66 12.77
CA SER A 200 19.98 -8.35 11.47
C SER A 200 20.92 -7.59 10.52
N ILE A 201 21.73 -6.65 11.03
CA ILE A 201 22.70 -5.93 10.20
C ILE A 201 23.81 -6.87 9.73
N ASP A 202 24.30 -7.73 10.61
CA ASP A 202 25.37 -8.67 10.27
C ASP A 202 24.91 -9.69 9.21
N GLN A 203 23.73 -10.28 9.41
CA GLN A 203 23.12 -11.17 8.45
C GLN A 203 22.88 -10.47 7.10
N TRP A 204 22.39 -9.23 7.12
CA TRP A 204 22.22 -8.44 5.90
C TRP A 204 23.54 -8.26 5.15
N LEU A 205 24.62 -7.89 5.85
CA LEU A 205 25.95 -7.73 5.29
C LEU A 205 26.47 -9.02 4.63
N MET A 206 26.18 -10.17 5.23
CA MET A 206 26.53 -11.49 4.67
C MET A 206 25.68 -11.86 3.44
N THR A 207 24.42 -11.45 3.40
CA THR A 207 23.50 -11.75 2.27
C THR A 207 23.71 -10.87 1.04
N GLN A 208 24.37 -9.71 1.20
CA GLN A 208 24.58 -8.76 0.12
C GLN A 208 25.73 -9.21 -0.78
N PRO A 209 25.50 -9.54 -2.07
CA PRO A 209 26.57 -9.41 -3.04
C PRO A 209 26.90 -7.91 -3.09
N MET A 210 28.12 -7.53 -2.68
CA MET A 210 28.52 -6.18 -2.28
C MET A 210 28.23 -5.03 -3.28
N ASN A 211 27.62 -5.25 -4.45
CA ASN A 211 27.33 -4.25 -5.45
C ASN A 211 25.90 -4.40 -6.05
N SER A 212 25.04 -3.42 -5.70
CA SER A 212 24.15 -2.67 -6.61
C SER A 212 22.76 -3.16 -7.07
N GLY A 213 22.04 -4.06 -6.37
CA GLY A 213 20.65 -4.27 -6.82
C GLY A 213 19.72 -5.29 -6.16
N GLY A 214 19.96 -5.75 -4.94
CA GLY A 214 19.14 -6.79 -4.31
C GLY A 214 19.52 -8.21 -4.73
N PRO A 215 18.74 -9.24 -4.34
CA PRO A 215 19.03 -10.65 -4.58
C PRO A 215 19.25 -11.00 -6.07
N ALA A 216 20.00 -12.07 -6.36
CA ALA A 216 20.28 -12.48 -7.74
C ALA A 216 19.00 -12.68 -8.59
N ALA A 217 17.99 -13.31 -7.99
CA ALA A 217 16.65 -13.43 -8.59
C ALA A 217 16.05 -12.05 -8.94
N ALA A 218 16.02 -11.12 -7.98
CA ALA A 218 15.51 -9.76 -8.22
C ALA A 218 16.25 -9.04 -9.37
N ARG A 219 17.56 -9.28 -9.53
CA ARG A 219 18.33 -8.73 -10.67
C ARG A 219 17.87 -9.31 -12.01
N GLN A 220 17.56 -10.60 -12.09
CA GLN A 220 17.01 -11.21 -13.31
C GLN A 220 15.65 -10.60 -13.67
N HIS A 221 14.75 -10.43 -12.69
CA HIS A 221 13.48 -9.73 -12.87
C HIS A 221 13.67 -8.30 -13.38
N ARG A 222 14.63 -7.55 -12.83
CA ARG A 222 14.95 -6.18 -13.26
C ARG A 222 15.46 -6.13 -14.70
N THR A 223 16.33 -7.05 -15.10
CA THR A 223 16.83 -7.12 -16.48
C THR A 223 15.68 -7.28 -17.47
N LEU A 224 14.71 -8.15 -17.16
CA LEU A 224 13.53 -8.33 -18.00
C LEU A 224 12.61 -7.10 -18.02
N ALA A 225 12.39 -6.45 -16.88
CA ALA A 225 11.52 -5.26 -16.80
C ALA A 225 12.11 -4.06 -17.57
N LYS A 226 13.45 -3.95 -17.63
CA LYS A 226 14.16 -2.93 -18.42
C LYS A 226 14.05 -3.15 -19.92
N ALA A 227 13.85 -4.39 -20.38
CA ALA A 227 13.61 -4.63 -21.80
C ALA A 227 12.31 -3.92 -22.23
N PRO A 228 12.25 -3.35 -23.44
CA PRO A 228 10.98 -2.86 -23.99
C PRO A 228 9.96 -4.01 -24.01
N PRO A 229 8.65 -3.72 -23.83
CA PRO A 229 7.63 -4.74 -24.04
C PRO A 229 7.75 -5.28 -25.47
N ALA A 230 7.35 -6.54 -25.67
CA ALA A 230 7.31 -7.11 -27.00
C ALA A 230 6.38 -6.26 -27.91
N PRO A 231 6.70 -6.09 -29.21
CA PRO A 231 5.96 -5.18 -30.10
C PRO A 231 4.46 -5.48 -30.19
N ASP A 232 4.09 -6.76 -30.14
CA ASP A 232 2.71 -7.25 -30.10
C ASP A 232 1.94 -6.75 -28.87
N ILE A 233 2.58 -6.72 -27.70
CA ILE A 233 2.00 -6.15 -26.48
C ILE A 233 1.81 -4.63 -26.65
N CYS A 234 2.78 -3.93 -27.23
CA CYS A 234 2.68 -2.49 -27.51
C CYS A 234 1.51 -2.19 -28.47
N GLU A 235 1.34 -2.99 -29.52
CA GLU A 235 0.27 -2.85 -30.50
C GLU A 235 -1.10 -3.17 -29.90
N GLN A 236 -1.23 -4.28 -29.16
CA GLN A 236 -2.45 -4.64 -28.42
C GLN A 236 -2.86 -3.56 -27.42
N MET A 237 -1.89 -2.84 -26.85
CA MET A 237 -2.13 -1.79 -25.86
C MET A 237 -2.23 -0.39 -26.48
N GLY A 238 -2.20 -0.27 -27.81
CA GLY A 238 -2.34 1.00 -28.52
C GLY A 238 -1.22 2.01 -28.25
N LEU A 239 -0.05 1.55 -27.81
CA LEU A 239 1.05 2.40 -27.37
C LEU A 239 1.88 2.91 -28.56
N HIS A 240 2.07 4.22 -28.64
CA HIS A 240 3.12 4.80 -29.49
C HIS A 240 4.49 4.48 -28.87
N SER A 241 5.38 3.86 -29.66
CA SER A 241 6.77 3.58 -29.30
C SER A 241 7.61 4.86 -29.27
N GLU A 242 7.32 5.75 -28.33
CA GLU A 242 8.21 6.85 -27.93
C GLU A 242 8.64 6.67 -26.47
N ALA A 243 8.79 5.42 -26.00
CA ALA A 243 9.42 5.17 -24.71
C ALA A 243 10.80 5.82 -24.73
N SER A 244 11.01 6.82 -23.86
CA SER A 244 12.09 7.81 -24.01
C SER A 244 13.51 7.26 -23.77
N GLY A 245 13.68 5.93 -23.67
CA GLY A 245 14.91 5.26 -23.22
C GLY A 245 15.31 5.57 -21.78
N ASN A 246 14.71 6.60 -21.15
CA ASN A 246 15.10 7.13 -19.85
C ASN A 246 14.08 6.78 -18.76
N ARG A 247 13.73 5.49 -18.66
CA ARG A 247 12.86 4.99 -17.59
C ARG A 247 13.62 5.02 -16.27
N GLN A 248 13.15 5.83 -15.33
CA GLN A 248 13.75 5.95 -14.00
C GLN A 248 12.94 5.10 -13.00
N PRO A 249 13.48 3.97 -12.51
CA PRO A 249 12.79 3.16 -11.51
C PRO A 249 12.64 3.95 -10.21
N PHE A 250 11.44 4.00 -9.67
CA PHE A 250 11.16 4.70 -8.40
C PHE A 250 10.63 3.76 -7.32
N LEU A 251 10.10 2.60 -7.69
CA LEU A 251 9.60 1.60 -6.76
C LEU A 251 9.91 0.21 -7.30
N GLU A 252 10.48 -0.63 -6.45
CA GLU A 252 10.66 -2.05 -6.73
C GLU A 252 10.24 -2.84 -5.48
N THR A 253 9.53 -3.95 -5.65
CA THR A 253 9.13 -4.83 -4.54
C THR A 253 9.25 -6.27 -5.01
N TRP A 254 10.09 -7.07 -4.36
CA TRP A 254 10.34 -8.47 -4.66
C TRP A 254 10.03 -9.33 -3.45
N VAL A 255 9.44 -10.51 -3.67
CA VAL A 255 9.09 -11.46 -2.61
C VAL A 255 9.45 -12.88 -3.03
N ASN A 256 10.21 -13.57 -2.18
CA ASN A 256 10.55 -14.99 -2.29
C ASN A 256 9.46 -15.85 -1.63
N LEU A 257 8.48 -16.30 -2.41
CA LEU A 257 7.39 -17.10 -1.89
C LEU A 257 7.84 -18.50 -1.48
N ASP A 258 8.86 -19.08 -2.12
CA ASP A 258 9.43 -20.36 -1.69
C ASP A 258 10.14 -20.24 -0.34
N GLY A 259 10.95 -19.18 -0.16
CA GLY A 259 11.55 -18.86 1.13
C GLY A 259 10.51 -18.68 2.24
N LEU A 260 9.43 -17.93 1.96
CA LEU A 260 8.32 -17.76 2.91
C LEU A 260 7.58 -19.07 3.20
N ARG A 261 7.36 -19.95 2.22
CA ARG A 261 6.76 -21.27 2.44
C ARG A 261 7.63 -22.16 3.32
N LEU A 262 8.95 -22.02 3.26
CA LEU A 262 9.87 -22.76 4.12
C LEU A 262 9.89 -22.21 5.54
N GLN A 263 9.84 -20.88 5.71
CA GLN A 263 9.94 -20.26 7.03
C GLN A 263 8.61 -20.21 7.79
N VAL A 264 7.50 -20.00 7.10
CA VAL A 264 6.16 -19.88 7.69
C VAL A 264 5.14 -20.76 6.94
N PRO A 265 5.34 -22.09 6.88
CA PRO A 265 4.55 -23.00 6.05
C PRO A 265 3.06 -22.95 6.39
N GLU A 266 2.70 -22.90 7.67
CA GLU A 266 1.29 -22.87 8.10
C GLU A 266 0.58 -21.59 7.65
N VAL A 267 1.25 -20.43 7.75
CA VAL A 267 0.71 -19.14 7.28
C VAL A 267 0.55 -19.14 5.75
N MET A 268 1.51 -19.72 5.03
CA MET A 268 1.45 -19.82 3.57
C MET A 268 0.48 -20.89 3.08
N ALA A 269 0.13 -21.88 3.91
CA ALA A 269 -0.81 -22.94 3.58
C ALA A 269 -2.26 -22.60 3.97
N HIS A 270 -2.48 -21.89 5.07
CA HIS A 270 -3.83 -21.68 5.63
C HIS A 270 -4.17 -20.22 5.93
N GLY A 271 -3.17 -19.34 6.01
CA GLY A 271 -3.35 -17.93 6.35
C GLY A 271 -3.92 -17.07 5.23
N LEU A 272 -4.12 -15.79 5.57
CA LEU A 272 -4.62 -14.75 4.66
C LEU A 272 -3.75 -14.61 3.40
N TRP A 273 -2.43 -14.85 3.54
CA TRP A 273 -1.45 -14.82 2.45
C TRP A 273 -1.81 -15.75 1.30
N ARG A 274 -2.15 -17.02 1.59
CA ARG A 274 -2.54 -17.96 0.54
C ARG A 274 -3.75 -17.45 -0.23
N ARG A 275 -4.76 -16.96 0.49
CA ARG A 275 -6.01 -16.46 -0.10
C ARG A 275 -5.75 -15.28 -1.01
N MET A 276 -4.88 -14.35 -0.59
CA MET A 276 -4.45 -13.21 -1.41
C MET A 276 -3.67 -13.67 -2.64
N LEU A 277 -2.71 -14.58 -2.49
CA LEU A 277 -1.92 -15.11 -3.61
C LEU A 277 -2.78 -15.85 -4.63
N VAL A 278 -3.75 -16.65 -4.20
CA VAL A 278 -4.72 -17.30 -5.09
C VAL A 278 -5.56 -16.25 -5.83
N THR A 279 -6.03 -15.22 -5.13
CA THR A 279 -6.81 -14.12 -5.73
C THR A 279 -6.00 -13.37 -6.80
N TRP A 280 -4.69 -13.24 -6.59
CA TRP A 280 -3.77 -12.61 -7.54
C TRP A 280 -3.21 -13.58 -8.59
N GLN A 281 -3.57 -14.86 -8.55
CA GLN A 281 -3.04 -15.92 -9.41
C GLN A 281 -1.51 -16.08 -9.29
N LEU A 282 -0.99 -15.85 -8.08
CA LEU A 282 0.42 -15.95 -7.69
C LEU A 282 0.68 -17.12 -6.73
N ASP A 283 -0.31 -17.96 -6.44
CA ASP A 283 -0.19 -19.09 -5.52
C ASP A 283 0.81 -20.15 -6.01
N ASN A 284 0.99 -20.28 -7.34
CA ASN A 284 2.01 -21.12 -7.95
C ASN A 284 3.34 -20.40 -8.25
N ALA A 285 3.51 -19.14 -7.83
CA ALA A 285 4.77 -18.44 -8.04
C ALA A 285 5.85 -18.86 -7.03
N ARG A 286 7.10 -19.01 -7.49
CA ARG A 286 8.31 -19.14 -6.66
C ARG A 286 8.66 -17.80 -6.02
N ASP A 287 8.59 -16.76 -6.84
CA ASP A 287 8.77 -15.37 -6.47
C ASP A 287 8.02 -14.47 -7.44
N TRP A 288 7.86 -13.21 -7.03
CA TRP A 288 7.34 -12.15 -7.88
C TRP A 288 8.03 -10.83 -7.58
N MET A 289 7.96 -9.92 -8.55
CA MET A 289 8.49 -8.58 -8.46
C MET A 289 7.55 -7.57 -9.10
N LEU A 290 7.19 -6.51 -8.38
CA LEU A 290 6.56 -5.31 -8.91
C LEU A 290 7.66 -4.30 -9.23
N HIS A 291 7.58 -3.73 -10.43
CA HIS A 291 8.45 -2.67 -10.93
C HIS A 291 7.58 -1.46 -11.20
N ALA A 292 7.96 -0.30 -10.70
CA ALA A 292 7.37 0.96 -11.13
C ALA A 292 8.47 1.95 -11.52
N ALA A 293 8.28 2.57 -12.67
CA ALA A 293 9.23 3.50 -13.24
C ALA A 293 8.51 4.72 -13.79
N ARG A 294 9.22 5.85 -13.81
CA ARG A 294 8.77 7.09 -14.42
C ARG A 294 9.35 7.19 -15.84
N ASP A 295 8.49 7.46 -16.82
CA ASP A 295 8.84 7.72 -18.22
C ASP A 295 8.22 9.07 -18.61
N GLY A 296 9.00 10.15 -18.48
CA GLY A 296 8.48 11.51 -18.57
C GLY A 296 7.42 11.79 -17.49
N ALA A 297 6.18 12.05 -17.90
CA ALA A 297 5.04 12.24 -17.00
C ALA A 297 4.32 10.92 -16.65
N TYR A 298 4.64 9.80 -17.31
CA TYR A 298 3.93 8.54 -17.11
C TYR A 298 4.56 7.74 -15.97
N LEU A 299 3.73 7.21 -15.07
CA LEU A 299 4.12 6.14 -14.17
C LEU A 299 3.74 4.81 -14.81
N THR A 300 4.78 4.07 -15.17
CA THR A 300 4.67 2.70 -15.67
C THR A 300 4.75 1.73 -14.52
N THR A 301 4.07 0.58 -14.66
CA THR A 301 4.11 -0.47 -13.66
C THR A 301 4.05 -1.81 -14.36
N ASP A 302 4.97 -2.71 -13.99
CA ASP A 302 5.06 -4.08 -14.49
C ASP A 302 5.10 -5.04 -13.30
N VAL A 303 4.51 -6.22 -13.46
CA VAL A 303 4.71 -7.35 -12.53
C VAL A 303 5.42 -8.46 -13.28
N THR A 304 6.46 -9.01 -12.67
CA THR A 304 7.15 -10.21 -13.16
C THR A 304 7.13 -11.30 -12.11
N TRP A 305 7.06 -12.58 -12.52
CA TRP A 305 7.04 -13.70 -11.57
C TRP A 305 7.58 -14.97 -12.22
N ARG A 306 8.09 -15.89 -11.40
CA ARG A 306 8.48 -17.24 -11.85
C ARG A 306 7.51 -18.26 -11.30
N ARG A 307 7.02 -19.18 -12.13
CA ARG A 307 6.15 -20.27 -11.63
C ARG A 307 6.98 -21.45 -11.15
N ARG A 308 6.41 -22.24 -10.23
CA ARG A 308 7.03 -23.50 -9.77
C ARG A 308 6.99 -24.59 -10.83
N SER A 309 6.02 -24.55 -11.73
CA SER A 309 5.86 -25.48 -12.85
C SER A 309 6.86 -25.27 -13.98
N ASP A 310 7.43 -24.07 -14.06
CA ASP A 310 8.19 -23.61 -15.22
C ASP A 310 9.70 -23.73 -14.93
N SER A 311 10.54 -23.59 -15.96
CA SER A 311 11.99 -23.59 -15.78
C SER A 311 12.45 -22.45 -14.86
N VAL A 312 13.59 -22.59 -14.18
CA VAL A 312 14.08 -21.56 -13.22
C VAL A 312 14.41 -20.23 -13.90
N ASP A 313 14.70 -20.27 -15.20
CA ASP A 313 15.06 -19.12 -16.02
C ASP A 313 13.85 -18.47 -16.71
N GLU A 314 12.68 -19.13 -16.68
CA GLU A 314 11.46 -18.59 -17.28
C GLU A 314 10.79 -17.59 -16.32
N ILE A 315 10.85 -16.31 -16.70
CA ILE A 315 10.22 -15.21 -15.98
C ILE A 315 9.06 -14.68 -16.80
N MET A 316 7.87 -14.78 -16.25
CA MET A 316 6.66 -14.17 -16.80
C MET A 316 6.68 -12.67 -16.55
N ARG A 317 6.13 -11.88 -17.48
CA ARG A 317 5.94 -10.44 -17.33
C ARG A 317 4.52 -10.05 -17.72
N ARG A 318 3.94 -9.12 -16.97
CA ARG A 318 2.67 -8.47 -17.30
C ARG A 318 2.75 -6.97 -17.03
N PRO A 319 2.54 -6.11 -18.04
CA PRO A 319 2.34 -4.69 -17.80
C PRO A 319 1.01 -4.46 -17.08
N VAL A 320 1.04 -3.58 -16.08
CA VAL A 320 -0.11 -3.19 -15.26
C VAL A 320 -0.54 -1.75 -15.57
N ALA A 321 0.42 -0.85 -15.75
CA ALA A 321 0.17 0.54 -16.17
C ALA A 321 0.86 0.84 -17.50
N LEU A 322 0.19 1.63 -18.33
CA LEU A 322 0.64 2.03 -19.66
C LEU A 322 1.80 3.02 -19.60
N ALA A 323 2.65 2.99 -20.64
CA ALA A 323 3.73 3.95 -20.86
C ALA A 323 3.34 5.15 -21.72
N GLY A 324 2.05 5.32 -22.03
CA GLY A 324 1.56 6.37 -22.92
C GLY A 324 0.06 6.59 -22.77
N TRP A 325 -0.45 7.58 -23.51
CA TRP A 325 -1.87 7.89 -23.59
C TRP A 325 -2.55 6.95 -24.59
N PRO A 326 -3.64 6.24 -24.21
CA PRO A 326 -4.42 5.45 -25.17
C PRO A 326 -5.05 6.35 -26.25
N ARG A 327 -5.24 5.80 -27.45
CA ARG A 327 -5.87 6.53 -28.57
C ARG A 327 -7.38 6.64 -28.43
N ASP A 328 -8.00 5.68 -27.77
CA ASP A 328 -9.44 5.54 -27.57
C ASP A 328 -9.92 6.21 -26.26
N LEU A 329 -9.02 6.86 -25.54
CA LEU A 329 -9.31 7.64 -24.35
C LEU A 329 -9.52 9.11 -24.75
N ASP A 330 -10.76 9.60 -24.67
CA ASP A 330 -11.11 10.97 -25.07
C ASP A 330 -10.85 11.98 -23.94
N LEU A 331 -10.61 11.50 -22.71
CA LEU A 331 -10.11 12.32 -21.62
C LEU A 331 -8.81 13.04 -22.06
N PRO A 332 -8.73 14.38 -22.01
CA PRO A 332 -7.48 15.08 -22.24
C PRO A 332 -6.46 14.71 -21.17
N LYS A 333 -5.16 14.76 -21.47
CA LYS A 333 -4.12 14.41 -20.50
C LYS A 333 -4.11 15.38 -19.30
N PRO A 334 -4.29 14.92 -18.04
CA PRO A 334 -4.21 15.79 -16.87
C PRO A 334 -2.87 16.50 -16.77
N PRO A 335 -2.84 17.80 -16.39
CA PRO A 335 -1.61 18.61 -16.35
C PRO A 335 -0.75 18.35 -15.09
N GLY A 336 -0.98 17.25 -14.37
CA GLY A 336 -0.24 16.89 -13.16
C GLY A 336 1.22 16.52 -13.42
N ASP A 337 2.00 16.42 -12.34
CA ASP A 337 3.40 15.99 -12.41
C ASP A 337 3.54 14.54 -12.89
N PHE A 338 2.51 13.74 -12.61
CA PHE A 338 2.44 12.39 -13.10
C PHE A 338 1.03 11.97 -13.52
N VAL A 339 1.00 10.96 -14.39
CA VAL A 339 -0.19 10.22 -14.75
C VAL A 339 0.12 8.73 -14.89
N ALA A 340 -0.81 7.88 -14.47
CA ALA A 340 -0.76 6.45 -14.67
C ALA A 340 -2.08 6.04 -15.33
N VAL A 341 -2.01 5.26 -16.40
CA VAL A 341 -3.20 4.77 -17.09
C VAL A 341 -3.22 3.25 -16.96
N PHE A 342 -4.33 2.71 -16.45
CA PHE A 342 -4.52 1.29 -16.20
C PHE A 342 -5.62 0.76 -17.11
N PRO A 343 -5.37 -0.28 -17.92
CA PRO A 343 -6.44 -1.06 -18.52
C PRO A 343 -7.21 -1.76 -17.39
N VAL A 344 -8.51 -1.53 -17.31
CA VAL A 344 -9.38 -2.10 -16.28
C VAL A 344 -10.56 -2.83 -16.90
N ASP A 345 -10.80 -4.03 -16.40
CA ASP A 345 -12.11 -4.68 -16.42
C ASP A 345 -12.77 -4.32 -15.09
N LEU A 346 -13.77 -3.44 -15.11
CA LEU A 346 -14.41 -2.95 -13.88
C LEU A 346 -15.06 -4.06 -13.08
N GLU A 347 -15.73 -5.00 -13.75
CA GLU A 347 -16.37 -6.14 -13.09
C GLU A 347 -15.30 -7.03 -12.45
N GLY A 348 -14.30 -7.43 -13.22
CA GLY A 348 -13.19 -8.23 -12.74
C GLY A 348 -12.39 -7.54 -11.63
N MET A 349 -12.19 -6.23 -11.71
CA MET A 349 -11.52 -5.43 -10.68
C MET A 349 -12.35 -5.37 -9.40
N PHE A 350 -13.65 -5.08 -9.49
CA PHE A 350 -14.56 -5.06 -8.35
C PHE A 350 -14.57 -6.41 -7.65
N ASP A 351 -14.70 -7.49 -8.42
CA ASP A 351 -14.71 -8.87 -7.91
C ASP A 351 -13.39 -9.25 -7.25
N ARG A 352 -12.25 -8.83 -7.82
CA ARG A 352 -10.93 -9.02 -7.19
C ARG A 352 -10.81 -8.22 -5.90
N VAL A 353 -11.24 -6.96 -5.86
CA VAL A 353 -11.19 -6.14 -4.63
C VAL A 353 -12.03 -6.76 -3.52
N LEU A 354 -13.25 -7.22 -3.83
CA LEU A 354 -14.08 -7.94 -2.87
C LEU A 354 -13.44 -9.26 -2.44
N SER A 355 -12.80 -9.99 -3.36
CA SER A 355 -12.10 -11.24 -3.04
C SER A 355 -10.87 -11.01 -2.14
N VAL A 356 -10.10 -9.94 -2.38
CA VAL A 356 -8.99 -9.53 -1.50
C VAL A 356 -9.53 -9.12 -0.13
N TYR A 357 -10.60 -8.34 -0.07
CA TYR A 357 -11.22 -7.95 1.20
C TYR A 357 -11.77 -9.17 1.97
N ARG A 358 -12.45 -10.09 1.28
CA ARG A 358 -12.87 -11.38 1.83
C ARG A 358 -11.68 -12.16 2.37
N ALA A 359 -10.54 -12.14 1.66
CA ALA A 359 -9.33 -12.85 2.05
C ALA A 359 -8.67 -12.31 3.32
N THR A 360 -9.04 -11.11 3.80
CA THR A 360 -8.54 -10.56 5.08
C THR A 360 -9.43 -10.86 6.29
N MET A 361 -10.57 -11.53 6.08
CA MET A 361 -11.53 -11.86 7.15
C MET A 361 -11.26 -13.23 7.77
N SER A 362 -11.72 -13.41 9.02
CA SER A 362 -11.90 -14.74 9.61
C SER A 362 -12.95 -15.55 8.85
N ASP A 363 -12.91 -16.88 8.94
CA ASP A 363 -13.83 -17.75 8.19
C ASP A 363 -15.30 -17.50 8.51
N GLU A 364 -15.63 -17.30 9.79
CA GLU A 364 -16.99 -16.96 10.22
C GLU A 364 -17.49 -15.66 9.59
N ARG A 365 -16.63 -14.61 9.59
CA ARG A 365 -16.95 -13.31 8.97
C ARG A 365 -17.02 -13.43 7.45
N ALA A 366 -16.15 -14.23 6.84
CA ALA A 366 -16.14 -14.47 5.40
C ALA A 366 -17.45 -15.13 4.94
N VAL A 367 -18.01 -16.10 5.67
CA VAL A 367 -19.30 -16.72 5.33
C VAL A 367 -20.46 -15.71 5.43
N ALA A 368 -20.47 -14.87 6.46
CA ALA A 368 -21.46 -13.79 6.58
C ALA A 368 -21.33 -12.77 5.43
N PHE A 369 -20.09 -12.37 5.12
CA PHE A 369 -19.78 -11.48 4.01
C PHE A 369 -20.23 -12.07 2.66
N ASP A 370 -19.93 -13.34 2.38
CA ASP A 370 -20.30 -14.02 1.14
C ASP A 370 -21.82 -14.02 0.95
N ARG A 371 -22.59 -14.31 2.01
CA ARG A 371 -24.06 -14.25 1.95
C ARG A 371 -24.56 -12.83 1.69
N SER A 372 -23.96 -11.82 2.31
CA SER A 372 -24.35 -10.42 2.11
C SER A 372 -24.01 -9.92 0.70
N ILE A 373 -22.82 -10.24 0.19
CA ILE A 373 -22.41 -9.91 -1.18
C ILE A 373 -23.27 -10.65 -2.21
N ALA A 374 -23.56 -11.93 -2.01
CA ALA A 374 -24.43 -12.69 -2.91
C ALA A 374 -25.83 -12.09 -2.99
N ARG A 375 -26.44 -11.72 -1.85
CA ARG A 375 -27.72 -11.02 -1.81
C ARG A 375 -27.66 -9.67 -2.51
N TYR A 376 -26.62 -8.87 -2.23
CA TYR A 376 -26.41 -7.56 -2.87
C TYR A 376 -26.29 -7.71 -4.39
N ARG A 377 -25.45 -8.63 -4.88
CA ARG A 377 -25.29 -8.91 -6.31
C ARG A 377 -26.59 -9.37 -6.95
N ALA A 378 -27.33 -10.29 -6.33
CA ALA A 378 -28.60 -10.76 -6.85
C ALA A 378 -29.62 -9.60 -6.99
N ARG A 379 -29.72 -8.76 -5.95
CA ARG A 379 -30.60 -7.58 -5.91
C ARG A 379 -30.22 -6.54 -6.97
N HIS A 380 -28.93 -6.35 -7.21
CA HIS A 380 -28.42 -5.27 -8.08
C HIS A 380 -27.84 -5.74 -9.42
N ARG A 381 -28.04 -7.02 -9.80
CA ARG A 381 -27.38 -7.66 -10.96
C ARG A 381 -27.52 -6.84 -12.24
N ARG A 382 -28.74 -6.40 -12.56
CA ARG A 382 -29.02 -5.63 -13.78
C ARG A 382 -28.33 -4.26 -13.74
N VAL A 383 -28.40 -3.57 -12.60
CA VAL A 383 -27.79 -2.24 -12.43
C VAL A 383 -26.27 -2.33 -12.53
N LEU A 384 -25.66 -3.35 -11.92
CA LEU A 384 -24.21 -3.59 -12.00
C LEU A 384 -23.78 -3.94 -13.42
N GLY A 385 -24.46 -4.86 -14.10
CA GLY A 385 -24.12 -5.23 -15.48
C GLY A 385 -24.20 -4.04 -16.45
N ASP A 386 -25.25 -3.23 -16.32
CA ASP A 386 -25.39 -2.01 -17.11
C ASP A 386 -24.27 -0.99 -16.78
N LEU A 387 -23.88 -0.86 -15.50
CA LEU A 387 -22.83 0.06 -15.06
C LEU A 387 -21.45 -0.34 -15.59
N TRP A 388 -21.13 -1.63 -15.60
CA TRP A 388 -19.86 -2.14 -16.11
C TRP A 388 -19.69 -1.90 -17.60
N GLN A 389 -20.78 -2.04 -18.37
CA GLN A 389 -20.79 -1.72 -19.79
C GLN A 389 -20.79 -0.21 -20.07
N SER A 390 -21.05 0.62 -19.05
CA SER A 390 -21.18 2.06 -19.23
C SER A 390 -19.83 2.80 -19.31
N ALA A 391 -18.73 2.17 -18.90
CA ALA A 391 -17.42 2.81 -18.81
C ALA A 391 -16.46 2.24 -19.86
N LYS A 392 -15.58 3.11 -20.38
CA LYS A 392 -14.40 2.68 -21.13
C LYS A 392 -13.45 1.89 -20.23
N PRO A 393 -12.60 1.00 -20.77
CA PRO A 393 -11.78 0.08 -19.99
C PRO A 393 -10.51 0.74 -19.44
N TRP A 394 -10.60 2.01 -19.02
CA TRP A 394 -9.46 2.80 -18.59
C TRP A 394 -9.70 3.44 -17.23
N LEU A 395 -8.74 3.25 -16.33
CA LEU A 395 -8.61 4.01 -15.09
C LEU A 395 -7.39 4.91 -15.22
N VAL A 396 -7.61 6.22 -15.17
CA VAL A 396 -6.52 7.20 -15.14
C VAL A 396 -6.32 7.67 -13.71
N ILE A 397 -5.07 7.70 -13.26
CA ILE A 397 -4.65 8.22 -11.97
C ILE A 397 -3.67 9.37 -12.21
N SER A 398 -3.96 10.55 -11.68
CA SER A 398 -3.04 11.70 -11.70
C SER A 398 -2.91 12.30 -10.32
N ASN A 399 -1.87 13.11 -10.08
CA ASN A 399 -1.84 13.98 -8.92
C ASN A 399 -2.48 15.34 -9.15
N TYR A 400 -3.20 15.60 -10.25
CA TYR A 400 -3.77 16.93 -10.52
C TYR A 400 -5.15 17.17 -9.85
N PRO A 401 -5.38 18.31 -9.16
CA PRO A 401 -4.37 19.30 -8.77
C PRO A 401 -3.43 18.74 -7.71
N ALA A 402 -2.14 19.07 -7.84
CA ALA A 402 -1.13 18.64 -6.90
C ALA A 402 -1.54 19.13 -5.50
N PRO A 403 -1.60 18.25 -4.49
CA PRO A 403 -2.00 18.68 -3.17
C PRO A 403 -0.94 19.68 -2.65
N PRO A 404 -1.35 20.77 -1.97
CA PRO A 404 -0.42 21.80 -1.49
C PRO A 404 0.62 21.25 -0.51
N VAL A 405 0.27 20.15 0.17
CA VAL A 405 1.15 19.33 0.98
C VAL A 405 1.20 17.95 0.35
N ALA A 406 2.37 17.33 0.28
CA ALA A 406 2.51 15.96 -0.22
C ALA A 406 1.77 14.98 0.70
N VAL A 407 0.50 14.71 0.42
CA VAL A 407 -0.32 13.75 1.16
C VAL A 407 -0.15 12.37 0.53
N PRO A 408 0.33 11.36 1.28
CA PRO A 408 0.47 10.01 0.75
C PRO A 408 -0.86 9.46 0.23
N GLY A 409 -0.91 9.10 -1.05
CA GLY A 409 -2.12 8.52 -1.65
C GLY A 409 -3.15 9.54 -2.12
N ALA A 410 -2.89 10.84 -1.96
CA ALA A 410 -3.64 11.86 -2.68
C ALA A 410 -3.41 11.70 -4.18
N ALA A 411 -4.44 11.24 -4.86
CA ALA A 411 -4.52 11.14 -6.30
C ALA A 411 -5.95 11.43 -6.74
N THR A 412 -6.06 11.81 -8.00
CA THR A 412 -7.31 11.96 -8.72
C THR A 412 -7.47 10.77 -9.64
N LEU A 413 -8.64 10.13 -9.57
CA LEU A 413 -9.05 9.02 -10.39
C LEU A 413 -10.05 9.54 -11.43
N TYR A 414 -9.89 9.11 -12.68
CA TYR A 414 -10.82 9.40 -13.75
C TYR A 414 -11.32 8.10 -14.36
N PHE A 415 -12.63 8.02 -14.57
CA PHE A 415 -13.28 7.00 -15.39
C PHE A 415 -14.08 7.70 -16.48
N GLU A 416 -13.90 7.25 -17.72
CA GLU A 416 -14.62 7.80 -18.87
C GLU A 416 -15.80 6.88 -19.23
N LEU A 417 -16.94 7.46 -19.58
CA LEU A 417 -18.10 6.73 -20.07
C LEU A 417 -17.96 6.35 -21.55
N ALA A 418 -18.61 5.26 -21.96
CA ALA A 418 -18.75 4.94 -23.38
C ALA A 418 -19.62 5.99 -24.10
N GLU A 419 -19.33 6.24 -25.39
CA GLU A 419 -19.89 7.35 -26.16
C GLU A 419 -21.43 7.38 -26.22
N ASP A 420 -22.06 6.21 -26.22
CA ASP A 420 -23.51 6.03 -26.34
C ASP A 420 -24.25 6.11 -24.99
N VAL A 421 -23.51 6.26 -23.89
CA VAL A 421 -24.05 6.19 -22.53
C VAL A 421 -24.40 7.58 -22.02
N LYS A 422 -25.66 7.76 -21.61
CA LYS A 422 -26.13 9.01 -21.00
C LYS A 422 -25.63 9.14 -19.56
N PRO A 423 -24.88 10.21 -19.21
CA PRO A 423 -24.38 10.43 -17.85
C PRO A 423 -25.45 10.39 -16.75
N THR A 424 -26.61 11.00 -17.02
CA THR A 424 -27.75 11.07 -16.08
C THR A 424 -28.28 9.69 -15.72
N LEU A 425 -28.24 8.75 -16.66
CA LEU A 425 -28.65 7.36 -16.43
C LEU A 425 -27.64 6.65 -15.52
N VAL A 426 -26.34 6.83 -15.78
CA VAL A 426 -25.27 6.26 -14.94
C VAL A 426 -25.33 6.82 -13.53
N HIS A 427 -25.54 8.13 -13.39
CA HIS A 427 -25.72 8.78 -12.10
C HIS A 427 -26.90 8.21 -11.31
N SER A 428 -28.06 8.04 -11.95
CA SER A 428 -29.24 7.41 -11.35
C SER A 428 -28.97 5.98 -10.90
N ARG A 429 -28.24 5.19 -11.71
CA ARG A 429 -27.82 3.82 -11.36
C ARG A 429 -26.90 3.81 -10.14
N VAL A 430 -25.87 4.65 -10.11
CA VAL A 430 -24.97 4.79 -8.96
C VAL A 430 -25.74 5.22 -7.71
N GLN A 431 -26.64 6.22 -7.81
CA GLN A 431 -27.51 6.61 -6.71
C GLN A 431 -28.36 5.45 -6.19
N SER A 432 -28.93 4.64 -7.08
CA SER A 432 -29.71 3.47 -6.69
C SER A 432 -28.89 2.42 -5.94
N LEU A 433 -27.61 2.24 -6.28
CA LEU A 433 -26.70 1.34 -5.56
C LEU A 433 -26.32 1.90 -4.18
N LEU A 434 -26.16 3.22 -4.08
CA LEU A 434 -25.73 3.89 -2.85
C LEU A 434 -26.88 4.18 -1.87
N ARG A 435 -28.13 4.22 -2.35
CA ARG A 435 -29.32 4.57 -1.55
C ARG A 435 -29.41 3.85 -0.20
N PRO A 436 -29.14 2.52 -0.08
CA PRO A 436 -29.16 1.84 1.22
C PRO A 436 -28.17 2.40 2.25
N TYR A 437 -27.11 3.08 1.80
CA TYR A 437 -26.04 3.64 2.64
C TYR A 437 -26.18 5.15 2.86
N MET A 438 -27.17 5.79 2.24
CA MET A 438 -27.42 7.22 2.41
C MET A 438 -28.23 7.44 3.70
N LYS A 439 -27.78 8.36 4.56
CA LYS A 439 -28.58 8.73 5.74
C LYS A 439 -29.92 9.30 5.29
N ALA A 440 -31.01 8.78 5.86
CA ALA A 440 -32.38 9.26 5.63
C ALA A 440 -32.59 10.76 5.93
N GLY A 441 -31.62 11.44 6.57
CA GLY A 441 -31.67 12.87 6.91
C GLY A 441 -30.93 13.83 5.96
N SER A 442 -30.23 13.36 4.92
CA SER A 442 -29.50 14.27 3.99
C SER A 442 -30.26 14.67 2.72
N VAL A 443 -31.43 14.07 2.48
CA VAL A 443 -32.34 14.53 1.41
C VAL A 443 -33.40 15.42 2.06
N GLY A 444 -33.03 16.68 2.28
CA GLY A 444 -33.92 17.79 2.67
C GLY A 444 -35.24 17.46 3.36
N GLN A 445 -35.22 17.16 4.66
CA GLN A 445 -36.37 17.45 5.52
C GLN A 445 -36.39 18.95 5.86
N GLN A 446 -36.73 19.76 4.86
CA GLN A 446 -37.44 21.02 5.07
C GLN A 446 -38.66 20.98 4.16
N GLY A 447 -39.77 20.47 4.68
CA GLY A 447 -41.07 20.60 4.04
C GLY A 447 -41.92 19.33 4.02
N ARG A 448 -42.90 19.32 4.94
CA ARG A 448 -44.17 18.57 4.90
C ARG A 448 -44.12 17.06 5.14
N SER A 449 -44.29 16.71 6.41
CA SER A 449 -45.09 15.57 6.82
C SER A 449 -46.52 15.72 6.30
N ASN A 450 -46.87 15.00 5.25
CA ASN A 450 -48.22 14.48 5.08
C ASN A 450 -48.07 13.00 4.76
N GLY A 451 -48.69 12.19 5.61
CA GLY A 451 -48.62 10.74 5.53
C GLY A 451 -49.21 10.24 4.24
N ASP A 452 -48.51 9.31 3.62
CA ASP A 452 -49.13 8.14 3.03
C ASP A 452 -48.22 6.95 3.32
N ALA A 453 -48.80 6.01 4.04
CA ALA A 453 -48.24 4.70 4.30
C ALA A 453 -48.48 3.86 3.04
N ASP A 454 -47.43 3.54 2.29
CA ASP A 454 -47.33 2.28 1.53
C ASP A 454 -46.03 2.24 0.72
N THR A 455 -44.97 1.76 1.38
CA THR A 455 -44.01 0.74 0.90
C THR A 455 -42.87 0.69 1.91
N GLN A 456 -43.08 -0.07 3.00
CA GLN A 456 -41.95 -0.60 3.77
C GLN A 456 -41.25 -1.64 2.89
N ALA A 457 -40.45 -1.18 1.93
CA ALA A 457 -39.34 -1.99 1.46
C ALA A 457 -38.46 -2.21 2.69
N GLU A 458 -38.32 -3.46 3.13
CA GLU A 458 -37.39 -3.88 4.18
C GLU A 458 -36.01 -3.29 3.90
N SER A 459 -35.76 -2.10 4.45
CA SER A 459 -34.43 -1.53 4.51
C SER A 459 -33.73 -2.34 5.59
N ASP A 460 -32.94 -3.33 5.18
CA ASP A 460 -32.01 -4.04 6.06
C ASP A 460 -31.38 -3.00 7.01
N PRO A 461 -31.46 -3.18 8.34
CA PRO A 461 -30.89 -2.21 9.26
C PRO A 461 -29.40 -2.02 8.92
N PRO A 462 -28.92 -0.76 8.78
CA PRO A 462 -27.55 -0.42 8.37
C PRO A 462 -26.46 -0.98 9.29
N ASP A 463 -26.87 -1.59 10.40
CA ASP A 463 -26.11 -2.13 11.51
C ASP A 463 -25.14 -3.26 11.10
N GLN A 464 -25.32 -3.90 9.93
CA GLN A 464 -24.52 -5.08 9.52
C GLN A 464 -23.24 -4.76 8.72
N LEU A 465 -23.01 -3.52 8.27
CA LEU A 465 -21.84 -3.16 7.44
C LEU A 465 -20.90 -2.13 8.08
N GLY A 466 -21.05 -1.89 9.39
CA GLY A 466 -20.37 -0.79 10.09
C GLY A 466 -21.05 0.55 9.81
N GLN A 467 -20.72 1.60 10.57
CA GLN A 467 -21.31 2.94 10.40
C GLN A 467 -20.75 3.64 9.15
N VAL A 468 -21.04 3.10 7.97
CA VAL A 468 -20.73 3.72 6.68
C VAL A 468 -21.89 4.64 6.32
N ILE A 469 -21.58 5.92 6.12
CA ILE A 469 -22.57 6.94 5.75
C ILE A 469 -22.11 7.58 4.45
N VAL A 470 -22.92 7.44 3.41
CA VAL A 470 -22.75 8.20 2.17
C VAL A 470 -23.54 9.50 2.29
N ARG A 471 -22.88 10.63 2.05
CA ARG A 471 -23.48 11.96 1.99
C ARG A 471 -23.39 12.48 0.56
N TYR A 472 -24.42 13.20 0.14
CA TYR A 472 -24.44 13.92 -1.13
C TYR A 472 -24.58 15.42 -0.85
N ASP A 473 -23.60 16.20 -1.26
CA ASP A 473 -23.68 17.66 -1.29
C ASP A 473 -24.33 18.06 -2.61
N LYS A 474 -25.60 18.47 -2.55
CA LYS A 474 -26.36 18.88 -3.74
C LYS A 474 -25.83 20.18 -4.34
N GLY A 475 -25.27 21.08 -3.53
CA GLY A 475 -24.76 22.37 -4.01
C GLY A 475 -23.47 22.22 -4.83
N GLN A 476 -22.66 21.22 -4.48
CA GLN A 476 -21.42 20.90 -5.20
C GLN A 476 -21.58 19.71 -6.17
N GLU A 477 -22.71 19.01 -6.14
CA GLU A 477 -22.95 17.75 -6.85
C GLU A 477 -21.86 16.71 -6.57
N LEU A 478 -21.52 16.54 -5.29
CA LEU A 478 -20.45 15.65 -4.83
C LEU A 478 -20.96 14.63 -3.83
N TYR A 479 -20.46 13.41 -3.98
CA TYR A 479 -20.59 12.37 -2.96
C TYR A 479 -19.34 12.34 -2.09
N TRP A 480 -19.52 12.00 -0.83
CA TRP A 480 -18.42 11.62 0.05
C TRP A 480 -18.90 10.56 1.03
N LEU A 481 -17.99 9.67 1.41
CA LEU A 481 -18.27 8.55 2.28
C LEU A 481 -17.51 8.72 3.60
N GLN A 482 -18.25 8.57 4.70
CA GLN A 482 -17.74 8.59 6.06
C GLN A 482 -17.80 7.16 6.61
N VAL A 483 -16.65 6.57 6.91
CA VAL A 483 -16.56 5.30 7.65
C VAL A 483 -16.32 5.65 9.11
N GLU A 484 -17.22 5.22 10.00
CA GLU A 484 -17.23 5.44 11.46
C GLU A 484 -17.71 6.81 11.98
N ALA A 485 -18.38 6.79 13.15
CA ALA A 485 -18.76 8.01 13.89
C ALA A 485 -17.57 8.85 14.36
N SER A 486 -16.37 8.27 14.46
CA SER A 486 -15.12 8.95 14.85
C SER A 486 -14.61 9.92 13.78
N GLY A 487 -15.07 9.79 12.51
CA GLY A 487 -14.72 10.69 11.41
C GLY A 487 -13.29 10.53 10.85
N MET A 488 -12.57 9.46 11.21
CA MET A 488 -11.14 9.32 10.88
C MET A 488 -10.86 8.96 9.40
N LEU A 489 -11.81 8.38 8.67
CA LEU A 489 -11.62 8.01 7.26
C LEU A 489 -12.54 8.81 6.34
N ARG A 490 -11.99 9.85 5.71
CA ARG A 490 -12.64 10.54 4.58
C ARG A 490 -12.23 9.80 3.30
N VAL A 491 -13.16 9.02 2.75
CA VAL A 491 -13.02 8.37 1.44
C VAL A 491 -13.14 9.45 0.35
N PRO A 492 -12.52 9.27 -0.84
CA PRO A 492 -12.52 10.27 -1.89
C PRO A 492 -13.90 10.88 -2.13
N SER A 493 -13.94 12.20 -2.30
CA SER A 493 -15.06 12.89 -2.91
C SER A 493 -15.12 12.50 -4.39
N TRP A 494 -16.32 12.26 -4.92
CA TRP A 494 -16.49 12.03 -6.36
C TRP A 494 -17.66 12.81 -6.94
N GLY A 495 -17.55 13.12 -8.22
CA GLY A 495 -18.56 13.83 -9.00
C GLY A 495 -18.30 13.71 -10.50
N TRP A 496 -19.35 13.94 -11.29
CA TRP A 496 -19.27 13.95 -12.75
C TRP A 496 -18.65 15.24 -13.27
N SER A 497 -17.93 15.21 -14.38
CA SER A 497 -17.57 16.40 -15.17
C SER A 497 -18.83 17.15 -15.65
N ASN A 498 -18.69 18.39 -16.06
CA ASN A 498 -19.84 19.23 -16.43
C ASN A 498 -20.51 18.77 -17.74
N ASP A 499 -19.76 18.11 -18.63
CA ASP A 499 -20.29 17.39 -19.80
C ASP A 499 -20.90 16.02 -19.44
N GLY A 500 -20.74 15.59 -18.19
CA GLY A 500 -21.16 14.30 -17.65
C GLY A 500 -20.36 13.08 -18.11
N ARG A 501 -19.37 13.23 -19.00
CA ARG A 501 -18.68 12.09 -19.63
C ARG A 501 -17.64 11.42 -18.72
N HIS A 502 -17.17 12.13 -17.70
CA HIS A 502 -16.07 11.69 -16.86
C HIS A 502 -16.51 11.65 -15.40
N LEU A 503 -16.29 10.52 -14.73
CA LEU A 503 -16.37 10.44 -13.28
C LEU A 503 -15.01 10.79 -12.69
N ILE A 504 -14.95 11.85 -11.88
CA ILE A 504 -13.75 12.30 -11.19
C ILE A 504 -13.89 11.93 -9.71
N ALA A 505 -12.86 11.30 -9.14
CA ALA A 505 -12.78 11.02 -7.72
C ALA A 505 -11.43 11.48 -7.15
N GLY A 506 -11.42 12.08 -5.96
CA GLY A 506 -10.21 12.56 -5.32
C GLY A 506 -10.38 12.79 -3.83
N TRP A 507 -9.29 12.99 -3.10
CA TRP A 507 -9.28 13.03 -1.63
C TRP A 507 -10.04 14.23 -1.01
N ALA A 508 -10.40 15.25 -1.79
CA ALA A 508 -11.15 16.42 -1.33
C ALA A 508 -12.09 16.97 -2.41
N PRO A 509 -13.17 17.69 -2.02
CA PRO A 509 -14.08 18.36 -2.96
C PRO A 509 -13.37 19.27 -3.98
N VAL A 510 -12.37 20.03 -3.52
CA VAL A 510 -11.60 20.95 -4.38
C VAL A 510 -10.92 20.23 -5.54
N VAL A 511 -10.51 18.97 -5.35
CA VAL A 511 -9.93 18.16 -6.43
C VAL A 511 -10.95 17.95 -7.54
N VAL A 512 -12.20 17.67 -7.19
CA VAL A 512 -13.26 17.43 -8.18
C VAL A 512 -13.62 18.73 -8.90
N THR A 513 -13.79 19.83 -8.17
CA THR A 513 -14.16 21.13 -8.76
C THR A 513 -13.06 21.66 -9.69
N THR A 514 -11.80 21.62 -9.28
CA THR A 514 -10.68 22.05 -10.14
C THR A 514 -10.56 21.19 -11.40
N ASN A 515 -10.83 19.89 -11.31
CA ASN A 515 -10.80 19.03 -12.49
C ASN A 515 -11.98 19.27 -13.45
N ARG A 516 -13.15 19.66 -12.94
CA ARG A 516 -14.28 20.08 -13.78
C ARG A 516 -13.91 21.31 -14.61
N GLU A 517 -13.40 22.35 -13.94
CA GLU A 517 -12.97 23.59 -14.59
C GLU A 517 -11.90 23.35 -15.66
N TRP A 518 -10.94 22.46 -15.36
CA TRP A 518 -9.91 22.07 -16.31
C TRP A 518 -10.48 21.36 -17.55
N LEU A 519 -11.39 20.39 -17.36
CA LEU A 519 -12.01 19.69 -18.48
C LEU A 519 -12.86 20.61 -19.36
N GLU A 520 -13.56 21.58 -18.77
CA GLU A 520 -14.28 22.61 -19.53
C GLU A 520 -13.36 23.48 -20.36
N GLY A 521 -12.24 23.92 -19.78
CA GLY A 521 -11.26 24.73 -20.48
C GLY A 521 -10.49 23.96 -21.57
N ALA A 522 -10.36 22.64 -21.44
CA ALA A 522 -9.71 21.79 -22.43
C ALA A 522 -10.61 21.45 -23.64
N GLY A 523 -11.93 21.60 -23.49
CA GLY A 523 -12.91 21.35 -24.56
C GLY A 523 -13.25 22.58 -25.43
N GLN A 524 -12.75 23.76 -25.06
CA GLN A 524 -12.80 24.99 -25.86
C GLN A 524 -11.56 25.08 -26.76
#